data_AF-A0A351GJN1-F1
#
_entry.id   AF-A0A351GJN1-F1
#
_cell.length_a   1.000
_cell.length_b   1.000
_cell.length_c   1.000
_cell.angle_alpha   90.00
_cell.angle_beta   90.00
_cell.angle_gamma   90.00
#
_symmetry.space_group_name_H-M   'P 1'
#
loop_
_entity.id
_entity.type
_entity.pdbx_description
1 polymer ?
#
loop_
_entity_poly.entity_id
_entity_poly.type
_entity_poly.pdbx_seq_one_letter_code
_entity_poly.pdbx_strand_id
1 'polypeptide(L)'
;MAIKYLNSINLSQNEIQNVVVHNLASAPSNPKEGQIYYDTSSTEVYVCINETGPVWQSMKGDITAVTASTGLSGGGTYGAVSLALKNNANFTDNTLQKWDDSNSQFVDSLISDDGSTVTVAGNLTVSGTTTTVNTETINLADNIILLNSNLAGDAAPSEDSGIEVERGTAANVSFIWDESADYWSTVDQKLHIGSLADFGNTTGTSEILLHTSGEVKKLDISTALAVLQFVGNSGTESIGQTAYLTIQGDGTTITTDASSNSLVISIADSSETVKGAVELATTAEVITGTDTVRAVTPAGVEAHYDAKNFAGDVGDGSATSYAITHSLETLDVIVQVYEKSSGATVFTDVERTDTDTVTLIFASAPASNAYRVLVTSVA
;
A
#
# COMPACT_ATOMS: atom_id res chain seq x y z
N MET A 1 50.32 99.42 -44.53
CA MET A 1 51.53 99.14 -45.33
C MET A 1 52.20 97.90 -44.76
N ALA A 2 52.52 96.91 -45.59
CA ALA A 2 53.26 95.72 -45.16
C ALA A 2 54.76 96.00 -45.22
N ILE A 3 55.50 95.71 -44.13
CA ILE A 3 56.96 95.80 -44.08
C ILE A 3 57.52 94.40 -44.31
N LYS A 4 58.39 94.24 -45.30
CA LYS A 4 59.09 92.98 -45.56
C LYS A 4 60.39 92.94 -44.76
N TYR A 5 60.52 91.95 -43.89
CA TYR A 5 61.77 91.63 -43.20
C TYR A 5 62.43 90.43 -43.88
N LEU A 6 63.70 90.57 -44.28
CA LEU A 6 64.43 89.56 -45.06
C LEU A 6 65.53 88.85 -44.24
N ASN A 7 65.53 89.00 -42.91
CA ASN A 7 66.43 88.33 -41.99
C ASN A 7 65.64 87.77 -40.81
N SER A 8 66.20 86.76 -40.12
CA SER A 8 65.63 86.25 -38.88
C SER A 8 65.55 87.35 -37.81
N ILE A 9 64.43 87.37 -37.08
CA ILE A 9 64.21 88.31 -35.97
C ILE A 9 64.53 87.59 -34.67
N ASN A 10 65.52 88.08 -33.92
CA ASN A 10 65.77 87.64 -32.54
C ASN A 10 65.03 88.58 -31.58
N LEU A 11 64.07 88.05 -30.84
CA LEU A 11 63.24 88.83 -29.92
C LEU A 11 63.85 88.97 -28.52
N SER A 12 65.01 88.35 -28.24
CA SER A 12 65.67 88.40 -26.91
C SER A 12 64.73 88.05 -25.76
N GLN A 13 63.90 87.01 -25.93
CA GLN A 13 62.86 86.56 -24.99
C GLN A 13 61.65 87.50 -24.83
N ASN A 14 61.54 88.57 -25.62
CA ASN A 14 60.31 89.36 -25.71
C ASN A 14 59.24 88.62 -26.52
N GLU A 15 57.97 88.84 -26.20
CA GLU A 15 56.82 88.27 -26.90
C GLU A 15 56.43 89.05 -28.16
N ILE A 16 55.79 88.37 -29.12
CA ILE A 16 55.09 89.04 -30.23
C ILE A 16 53.63 89.20 -29.83
N GLN A 17 53.20 90.44 -29.60
CA GLN A 17 51.82 90.73 -29.21
C GLN A 17 50.92 91.03 -30.41
N ASN A 18 49.66 90.59 -30.35
CA ASN A 18 48.61 90.86 -31.35
C ASN A 18 48.97 90.47 -32.80
N VAL A 19 49.80 89.45 -32.98
CA VAL A 19 50.18 88.97 -34.30
C VAL A 19 49.04 88.19 -34.95
N VAL A 20 48.79 88.49 -36.22
CA VAL A 20 48.02 87.62 -37.11
C VAL A 20 49.02 86.82 -37.92
N VAL A 21 48.98 85.49 -37.82
CA VAL A 21 49.85 84.61 -38.61
C VAL A 21 49.40 84.57 -40.08
N HIS A 22 50.09 83.78 -40.90
CA HIS A 22 49.78 83.70 -42.33
C HIS A 22 48.44 82.99 -42.57
N ASN A 23 47.39 83.73 -42.92
CA ASN A 23 46.08 83.16 -43.25
C ASN A 23 46.06 82.66 -44.69
N LEU A 24 45.80 81.37 -44.88
CA LEU A 24 45.70 80.71 -46.19
C LEU A 24 44.56 79.69 -46.21
N ALA A 25 43.97 79.43 -47.36
CA ALA A 25 42.96 78.36 -47.51
C ALA A 25 43.57 76.97 -47.77
N SER A 26 44.89 76.91 -47.96
CA SER A 26 45.66 75.68 -48.18
C SER A 26 47.12 75.87 -47.75
N ALA A 27 47.81 74.75 -47.48
CA ALA A 27 49.19 74.76 -47.06
C ALA A 27 50.15 75.41 -48.08
N PRO A 28 51.14 76.22 -47.64
CA PRO A 28 52.22 76.70 -48.49
C PRO A 28 52.95 75.57 -49.23
N SER A 29 53.19 75.75 -50.53
CA SER A 29 53.80 74.72 -51.40
C SER A 29 55.31 74.55 -51.26
N ASN A 30 56.01 75.54 -50.69
CA ASN A 30 57.45 75.51 -50.45
C ASN A 30 57.76 76.00 -49.02
N PRO A 31 57.36 75.25 -47.99
CA PRO A 31 57.52 75.72 -46.62
C PRO A 31 58.93 75.54 -46.08
N LYS A 32 59.15 76.16 -44.92
CA LYS A 32 60.29 75.88 -44.05
C LYS A 32 59.84 75.13 -42.81
N GLU A 33 60.69 74.24 -42.29
CA GLU A 33 60.44 73.59 -41.01
C GLU A 33 60.24 74.64 -39.91
N GLY A 34 59.24 74.46 -39.06
CA GLY A 34 58.82 75.43 -38.05
C GLY A 34 57.94 76.58 -38.57
N GLN A 35 57.67 76.68 -39.88
CA GLN A 35 56.74 77.68 -40.41
C GLN A 35 55.32 77.45 -39.86
N ILE A 36 54.63 78.53 -39.50
CA ILE A 36 53.27 78.51 -38.96
C ILE A 36 52.32 79.23 -39.92
N TYR A 37 51.16 78.63 -40.20
CA TYR A 37 50.06 79.28 -40.91
C TYR A 37 48.72 78.96 -40.26
N TYR A 38 47.72 79.82 -40.48
CA TYR A 38 46.33 79.58 -40.11
C TYR A 38 45.56 79.16 -41.36
N ASP A 39 45.04 77.94 -41.36
CA ASP A 39 44.20 77.42 -42.42
C ASP A 39 42.78 77.97 -42.26
N THR A 40 42.36 78.85 -43.15
CA THR A 40 41.04 79.48 -43.12
C THR A 40 39.91 78.52 -43.47
N SER A 41 40.22 77.37 -44.09
CA SER A 41 39.23 76.37 -44.47
C SER A 41 38.91 75.44 -43.30
N SER A 42 39.94 74.92 -42.60
CA SER A 42 39.76 74.04 -41.44
C SER A 42 39.75 74.79 -40.09
N THR A 43 40.02 76.11 -40.10
CA THR A 43 40.09 76.98 -38.91
C THR A 43 41.14 76.51 -37.89
N GLU A 44 42.31 76.09 -38.37
CA GLU A 44 43.39 75.55 -37.51
C GLU A 44 44.73 76.19 -37.80
N VAL A 45 45.57 76.23 -36.78
CA VAL A 45 46.98 76.59 -36.96
C VAL A 45 47.76 75.33 -37.23
N TYR A 46 48.61 75.35 -38.25
CA TYR A 46 49.53 74.25 -38.54
C TYR A 46 50.98 74.73 -38.44
N VAL A 47 51.83 73.82 -38.00
CA VAL A 47 53.29 73.97 -38.05
C VAL A 47 53.87 72.95 -39.03
N CYS A 48 54.78 73.39 -39.88
CA CYS A 48 55.52 72.49 -40.77
C CYS A 48 56.55 71.72 -39.94
N ILE A 49 56.48 70.39 -39.94
CA ILE A 49 57.40 69.52 -39.20
C ILE A 49 58.40 68.79 -40.11
N ASN A 50 58.26 68.93 -41.42
CA ASN A 50 59.21 68.42 -42.40
C ASN A 50 59.12 69.27 -43.67
N GLU A 51 60.23 69.87 -44.11
CA GLU A 51 60.28 70.65 -45.36
C GLU A 51 60.59 69.83 -46.62
N THR A 52 61.19 68.64 -46.49
CA THR A 52 61.50 67.74 -47.62
C THR A 52 60.35 66.75 -47.79
N GLY A 53 59.38 67.14 -48.61
CA GLY A 53 58.06 66.48 -48.66
C GLY A 53 57.17 67.05 -47.56
N PRO A 54 56.61 68.27 -47.76
CA PRO A 54 55.95 69.05 -46.72
C PRO A 54 54.95 68.26 -45.86
N VAL A 55 55.21 68.18 -44.56
CA VAL A 55 54.26 67.63 -43.57
C VAL A 55 53.82 68.75 -42.63
N TRP A 56 52.51 68.98 -42.56
CA TRP A 56 51.90 69.99 -41.70
C TRP A 56 51.18 69.31 -40.54
N GLN A 57 51.63 69.59 -39.32
CA GLN A 57 51.00 69.08 -38.11
C GLN A 57 50.04 70.13 -37.57
N SER A 58 48.79 69.73 -37.35
CA SER A 58 47.81 70.60 -36.69
C SER A 58 48.28 70.87 -35.27
N MET A 59 48.22 72.14 -34.88
CA MET A 59 48.48 72.55 -33.50
C MET A 59 47.24 72.39 -32.61
N LYS A 60 46.15 71.78 -33.11
CA LYS A 60 44.97 71.43 -32.29
C LYS A 60 45.24 70.27 -31.31
N GLY A 61 46.33 69.50 -31.48
CA GLY A 61 46.69 68.37 -30.61
C GLY A 61 46.32 67.00 -31.19
N ASP A 62 46.86 65.92 -30.60
CA ASP A 62 46.76 64.54 -31.13
C ASP A 62 45.35 63.91 -30.99
N ILE A 63 44.60 64.29 -29.95
CA ILE A 63 43.20 63.85 -29.76
C ILE A 63 42.28 64.97 -30.23
N THR A 64 41.56 64.76 -31.32
CA THR A 64 40.65 65.76 -31.91
C THR A 64 39.19 65.60 -31.44
N ALA A 65 38.81 64.39 -31.00
CA ALA A 65 37.57 64.13 -30.30
C ALA A 65 37.63 62.77 -29.57
N VAL A 66 37.02 62.69 -28.38
CA VAL A 66 36.56 61.43 -27.81
C VAL A 66 35.05 61.49 -27.69
N THR A 67 34.36 60.75 -28.57
CA THR A 67 32.91 60.63 -28.53
C THR A 67 32.56 59.50 -27.57
N ALA A 68 32.33 59.85 -26.30
CA ALA A 68 31.76 58.90 -25.35
C ALA A 68 30.38 58.47 -25.86
N SER A 69 30.24 57.20 -26.21
CA SER A 69 28.93 56.57 -26.36
C SER A 69 28.38 56.24 -24.98
N THR A 70 27.25 55.57 -24.92
CA THR A 70 26.50 55.33 -23.69
C THR A 70 27.25 54.52 -22.62
N GLY A 71 28.23 53.68 -23.00
CA GLY A 71 29.04 52.90 -22.04
C GLY A 71 30.19 53.66 -21.36
N LEU A 72 30.50 54.87 -21.82
CA LEU A 72 31.58 55.70 -21.28
C LEU A 72 31.02 57.03 -20.77
N SER A 73 31.67 57.57 -19.74
CA SER A 73 31.39 58.88 -19.18
C SER A 73 32.68 59.71 -19.17
N GLY A 74 32.54 61.04 -19.18
CA GLY A 74 33.67 61.96 -19.35
C GLY A 74 33.85 62.37 -20.81
N GLY A 75 35.06 62.78 -21.16
CA GLY A 75 35.40 63.32 -22.48
C GLY A 75 36.37 64.49 -22.40
N GLY A 76 36.71 65.03 -23.56
CA GLY A 76 37.57 66.19 -23.70
C GLY A 76 37.78 66.51 -25.17
N THR A 77 37.89 67.79 -25.49
CA THR A 77 38.15 68.26 -26.87
C THR A 77 39.64 68.56 -27.08
N TYR A 78 40.36 68.95 -26.02
CA TYR A 78 41.80 69.28 -26.05
C TYR A 78 42.45 68.98 -24.68
N GLY A 79 43.76 68.72 -24.65
CA GLY A 79 44.52 68.52 -23.41
C GLY A 79 44.35 67.13 -22.79
N ALA A 80 44.32 67.05 -21.45
CA ALA A 80 44.12 65.79 -20.73
C ALA A 80 42.66 65.33 -20.84
N VAL A 81 42.45 64.11 -21.33
CA VAL A 81 41.13 63.50 -21.48
C VAL A 81 40.89 62.53 -20.32
N SER A 82 39.77 62.69 -19.62
CA SER A 82 39.33 61.74 -18.58
C SER A 82 38.14 60.95 -19.09
N LEU A 83 38.25 59.62 -19.04
CA LEU A 83 37.20 58.67 -19.39
C LEU A 83 37.00 57.72 -18.22
N ALA A 84 35.75 57.39 -17.94
CA ALA A 84 35.39 56.37 -17.00
C ALA A 84 34.28 55.49 -17.58
N LEU A 85 34.24 54.21 -17.21
CA LEU A 85 33.07 53.39 -17.47
C LEU A 85 31.87 54.01 -16.76
N LYS A 86 30.74 54.11 -17.46
CA LYS A 86 29.50 54.59 -16.85
C LYS A 86 29.12 53.64 -15.71
N ASN A 87 28.78 54.21 -14.55
CA ASN A 87 28.54 53.49 -13.29
C ASN A 87 29.69 52.60 -12.81
N ASN A 88 30.94 53.02 -13.02
CA ASN A 88 32.10 52.28 -12.49
C ASN A 88 32.07 52.08 -10.95
N ALA A 89 31.25 52.83 -10.22
CA ALA A 89 31.02 52.61 -8.80
C ALA A 89 30.36 51.25 -8.50
N ASN A 90 29.71 50.58 -9.46
CA ASN A 90 29.11 49.27 -9.24
C ASN A 90 30.17 48.15 -9.16
N PHE A 91 31.43 48.41 -9.53
CA PHE A 91 32.53 47.46 -9.34
C PHE A 91 33.04 47.39 -7.89
N THR A 92 32.18 47.64 -6.90
CA THR A 92 32.54 47.61 -5.47
C THR A 92 31.86 46.49 -4.69
N ASP A 93 30.85 45.87 -5.28
CA ASP A 93 29.97 44.95 -4.57
C ASP A 93 30.22 43.51 -5.02
N ASN A 94 29.72 42.57 -4.22
CA ASN A 94 29.85 41.14 -4.45
C ASN A 94 28.91 40.62 -5.57
N THR A 95 28.46 41.48 -6.47
CA THR A 95 27.45 41.20 -7.50
C THR A 95 28.11 40.96 -8.87
N LEU A 96 27.59 40.01 -9.63
CA LEU A 96 27.96 39.91 -11.04
C LEU A 96 27.40 41.12 -11.78
N GLN A 97 28.25 41.81 -12.54
CA GLN A 97 27.85 42.95 -13.37
C GLN A 97 27.09 42.46 -14.60
N LYS A 98 26.02 43.16 -14.96
CA LYS A 98 25.29 42.96 -16.22
C LYS A 98 25.17 44.28 -16.98
N TRP A 99 25.05 44.15 -18.29
CA TRP A 99 24.71 45.29 -19.14
C TRP A 99 23.20 45.51 -19.11
N ASP A 100 22.79 46.74 -18.85
CA ASP A 100 21.42 47.20 -19.00
C ASP A 100 21.29 47.91 -20.34
N ASP A 101 20.77 47.21 -21.36
CA ASP A 101 20.59 47.76 -22.71
C ASP A 101 19.68 49.00 -22.71
N SER A 102 18.65 49.00 -21.86
CA SER A 102 17.62 50.05 -21.85
C SER A 102 18.19 51.39 -21.37
N ASN A 103 19.11 51.34 -20.42
CA ASN A 103 19.78 52.51 -19.87
C ASN A 103 21.23 52.66 -20.35
N SER A 104 21.68 51.69 -21.16
CA SER A 104 23.02 51.55 -21.71
C SER A 104 24.12 51.80 -20.68
N GLN A 105 24.16 50.96 -19.66
CA GLN A 105 25.10 51.09 -18.54
C GLN A 105 25.38 49.73 -17.89
N PHE A 106 26.44 49.65 -17.09
CA PHE A 106 26.62 48.54 -16.16
C PHE A 106 25.75 48.72 -14.92
N VAL A 107 25.16 47.62 -14.45
CA VAL A 107 24.38 47.51 -13.22
C VAL A 107 24.62 46.15 -12.58
N ASP A 108 24.29 46.04 -11.29
CA ASP A 108 24.32 44.77 -10.59
C ASP A 108 23.25 43.82 -11.11
N SER A 109 23.60 42.53 -11.18
CA SER A 109 22.63 41.46 -11.38
C SER A 109 21.99 41.03 -10.06
N LEU A 110 21.03 40.12 -10.15
CA LEU A 110 20.45 39.44 -8.98
C LEU A 110 21.33 38.31 -8.43
N ILE A 111 22.50 38.08 -9.04
CA ILE A 111 23.47 37.07 -8.64
C ILE A 111 24.61 37.76 -7.89
N SER A 112 24.84 37.34 -6.65
CA SER A 112 25.98 37.75 -5.84
C SER A 112 26.84 36.57 -5.43
N ASP A 113 28.15 36.80 -5.30
CA ASP A 113 29.17 35.91 -4.78
C ASP A 113 29.98 36.67 -3.72
N ASP A 114 29.76 36.35 -2.45
CA ASP A 114 30.48 36.99 -1.34
C ASP A 114 31.83 36.34 -1.01
N GLY A 115 32.31 35.44 -1.87
CA GLY A 115 33.49 34.62 -1.67
C GLY A 115 33.25 33.36 -0.83
N SER A 116 32.07 33.23 -0.22
CA SER A 116 31.64 32.04 0.50
C SER A 116 30.36 31.42 -0.06
N THR A 117 29.44 32.24 -0.61
CA THR A 117 28.13 31.83 -1.08
C THR A 117 27.76 32.58 -2.36
N VAL A 118 27.30 31.82 -3.35
CA VAL A 118 26.60 32.38 -4.50
C VAL A 118 25.10 32.41 -4.21
N THR A 119 24.49 33.59 -4.29
CA THR A 119 23.04 33.78 -4.07
C THR A 119 22.38 34.21 -5.37
N VAL A 120 21.25 33.57 -5.72
CA VAL A 120 20.35 34.00 -6.80
C VAL A 120 19.07 34.51 -6.15
N ALA A 121 18.89 35.84 -6.10
CA ALA A 121 17.72 36.44 -5.44
C ALA A 121 16.39 36.29 -6.21
N GLY A 122 16.47 35.86 -7.47
CA GLY A 122 15.33 35.56 -8.33
C GLY A 122 15.16 34.07 -8.59
N ASN A 123 14.37 33.74 -9.62
CA ASN A 123 14.21 32.36 -10.06
C ASN A 123 15.43 31.87 -10.85
N LEU A 124 15.71 30.57 -10.76
CA LEU A 124 16.74 29.89 -11.56
C LEU A 124 16.06 28.95 -12.56
N THR A 125 16.25 29.21 -13.85
CA THR A 125 15.90 28.28 -14.93
C THR A 125 17.18 27.70 -15.51
N VAL A 126 17.30 26.37 -15.54
CA VAL A 126 18.44 25.67 -16.14
C VAL A 126 17.97 24.98 -17.42
N SER A 127 18.46 25.44 -18.57
CA SER A 127 18.21 24.82 -19.86
C SER A 127 19.36 23.88 -20.20
N GLY A 128 19.11 22.57 -20.16
CA GLY A 128 20.08 21.51 -20.40
C GLY A 128 19.47 20.15 -20.06
N THR A 129 20.26 19.09 -20.16
CA THR A 129 19.79 17.72 -19.85
C THR A 129 20.14 17.25 -18.44
N THR A 130 20.99 17.98 -17.71
CA THR A 130 21.51 17.54 -16.40
C THR A 130 21.77 18.73 -15.49
N THR A 131 21.30 18.61 -14.25
CA THR A 131 21.70 19.47 -13.13
C THR A 131 22.46 18.60 -12.13
N THR A 132 23.69 18.99 -11.79
CA THR A 132 24.52 18.26 -10.81
C THR A 132 24.75 19.13 -9.58
N VAL A 133 24.40 18.62 -8.40
CA VAL A 133 24.64 19.29 -7.11
C VAL A 133 25.49 18.36 -6.24
N ASN A 134 26.76 18.72 -6.03
CA ASN A 134 27.68 17.94 -5.21
C ASN A 134 27.59 18.41 -3.75
N THR A 135 26.62 17.88 -3.01
CA THR A 135 26.35 18.19 -1.61
C THR A 135 25.99 16.91 -0.85
N GLU A 136 26.20 16.91 0.47
CA GLU A 136 25.75 15.83 1.35
C GLU A 136 24.25 15.93 1.65
N THR A 137 23.66 17.13 1.52
CA THR A 137 22.25 17.37 1.84
C THR A 137 21.65 18.42 0.91
N ILE A 138 20.45 18.14 0.40
CA ILE A 138 19.59 19.09 -0.32
C ILE A 138 18.40 19.40 0.58
N ASN A 139 18.23 20.67 0.97
CA ASN A 139 17.05 21.15 1.70
C ASN A 139 16.03 21.71 0.71
N LEU A 140 14.90 21.02 0.51
CA LEU A 140 13.78 21.49 -0.30
C LEU A 140 12.65 21.95 0.62
N ALA A 141 12.30 23.23 0.54
CA ALA A 141 11.18 23.80 1.28
C ALA A 141 9.83 23.63 0.53
N ASP A 142 9.87 23.15 -0.71
CA ASP A 142 8.70 22.97 -1.56
C ASP A 142 7.83 21.80 -1.09
N ASN A 143 6.51 21.94 -1.23
CA ASN A 143 5.56 20.88 -0.90
C ASN A 143 5.51 19.76 -1.94
N ILE A 144 5.90 20.06 -3.19
CA ILE A 144 5.76 19.15 -4.33
C ILE A 144 7.04 19.19 -5.17
N ILE A 145 7.55 18.01 -5.51
CA ILE A 145 8.55 17.82 -6.55
C ILE A 145 7.80 17.29 -7.78
N LEU A 146 7.76 18.07 -8.87
CA LEU A 146 7.15 17.64 -10.12
C LEU A 146 8.21 16.95 -10.99
N LEU A 147 8.02 15.64 -11.22
CA LEU A 147 8.88 14.84 -12.10
C LEU A 147 8.29 14.79 -13.51
N ASN A 148 9.13 14.54 -14.51
CA ASN A 148 8.79 14.52 -15.94
C ASN A 148 7.99 15.76 -16.42
N SER A 149 8.25 16.93 -15.83
CA SER A 149 7.54 18.18 -16.15
C SER A 149 7.74 18.67 -17.59
N ASN A 150 8.69 18.06 -18.32
CA ASN A 150 9.00 18.33 -19.71
C ASN A 150 8.27 17.39 -20.69
N LEU A 151 7.47 16.42 -20.21
CA LEU A 151 6.60 15.63 -21.06
C LEU A 151 5.63 16.57 -21.79
N ALA A 152 5.57 16.46 -23.12
CA ALA A 152 4.68 17.30 -23.92
C ALA A 152 3.22 17.05 -23.49
N GLY A 153 2.42 18.11 -23.34
CA GLY A 153 1.06 18.01 -22.79
C GLY A 153 0.08 17.18 -23.64
N ASP A 154 0.46 16.82 -24.87
CA ASP A 154 -0.26 15.94 -25.79
C ASP A 154 0.36 14.55 -25.96
N ALA A 155 1.48 14.26 -25.27
CA ALA A 155 2.10 12.94 -25.28
C ALA A 155 1.40 11.99 -24.29
N ALA A 156 1.34 10.70 -24.63
CA ALA A 156 0.90 9.68 -23.70
C ALA A 156 1.95 9.50 -22.57
N PRO A 157 1.56 9.22 -21.32
CA PRO A 157 2.49 8.90 -20.25
C PRO A 157 3.24 7.60 -20.60
N SER A 158 4.54 7.72 -20.87
CA SER A 158 5.38 6.60 -21.30
C SER A 158 6.76 6.60 -20.61
N GLU A 159 7.00 7.57 -19.74
CA GLU A 159 8.28 7.77 -19.09
C GLU A 159 8.11 7.52 -17.59
N ASP A 160 8.76 6.50 -17.08
CA ASP A 160 8.86 6.25 -15.64
C ASP A 160 9.62 7.41 -14.98
N SER A 161 9.28 7.70 -13.73
CA SER A 161 9.97 8.76 -12.97
C SER A 161 10.10 8.43 -11.50
N GLY A 162 11.19 8.88 -10.88
CA GLY A 162 11.36 8.71 -9.46
C GLY A 162 12.76 9.03 -8.98
N ILE A 163 13.13 8.36 -7.90
CA ILE A 163 14.39 8.55 -7.21
C ILE A 163 15.21 7.28 -7.34
N GLU A 164 16.47 7.43 -7.79
CA GLU A 164 17.46 6.36 -7.81
C GLU A 164 18.58 6.66 -6.82
N VAL A 165 19.09 5.60 -6.18
CA VAL A 165 20.18 5.66 -5.23
C VAL A 165 21.38 4.89 -5.79
N GLU A 166 22.42 5.64 -6.12
CA GLU A 166 23.74 5.12 -6.48
C GLU A 166 24.42 4.45 -5.29
N ARG A 167 24.88 3.21 -5.47
CA ARG A 167 25.45 2.38 -4.38
C ARG A 167 26.90 1.96 -4.64
N GLY A 168 27.60 2.66 -5.54
CA GLY A 168 28.99 2.40 -5.87
C GLY A 168 29.13 1.18 -6.78
N THR A 169 29.71 0.08 -6.28
CA THR A 169 29.91 -1.15 -7.08
C THR A 169 28.72 -2.10 -7.06
N ALA A 170 27.73 -1.86 -6.19
CA ALA A 170 26.48 -2.61 -6.16
C ALA A 170 25.49 -2.03 -7.18
N ALA A 171 24.47 -2.81 -7.56
CA ALA A 171 23.38 -2.30 -8.37
C ALA A 171 22.62 -1.17 -7.62
N ASN A 172 22.22 -0.16 -8.38
CA ASN A 172 21.37 0.92 -7.89
C ASN A 172 20.02 0.37 -7.45
N VAL A 173 19.37 1.14 -6.58
CA VAL A 173 18.01 0.86 -6.14
C VAL A 173 17.16 2.09 -6.38
N SER A 174 15.88 1.89 -6.68
CA SER A 174 15.03 2.97 -7.19
C SER A 174 13.65 2.91 -6.55
N PHE A 175 13.00 4.07 -6.40
CA PHE A 175 11.58 4.20 -6.08
C PHE A 175 10.95 5.05 -7.18
N ILE A 176 10.18 4.41 -8.06
CA ILE A 176 9.73 4.99 -9.33
C ILE A 176 8.24 4.75 -9.55
N TRP A 177 7.57 5.68 -10.22
CA TRP A 177 6.30 5.45 -10.87
C TRP A 177 6.55 4.69 -12.17
N ASP A 178 5.94 3.51 -12.31
CA ASP A 178 6.00 2.68 -13.52
C ASP A 178 4.73 2.92 -14.34
N GLU A 179 4.85 3.62 -15.48
CA GLU A 179 3.72 3.97 -16.35
C GLU A 179 3.11 2.73 -17.03
N SER A 180 3.92 1.68 -17.25
CA SER A 180 3.43 0.45 -17.87
C SER A 180 2.59 -0.39 -16.90
N ALA A 181 2.95 -0.34 -15.62
CA ALA A 181 2.32 -1.13 -14.57
C ALA A 181 1.25 -0.35 -13.77
N ASP A 182 1.21 0.98 -13.90
CA ASP A 182 0.28 1.91 -13.25
C ASP A 182 0.37 1.89 -11.71
N TYR A 183 1.59 1.82 -11.17
CA TYR A 183 1.86 1.89 -9.73
C TYR A 183 3.29 2.34 -9.37
N TRP A 184 3.48 2.71 -8.10
CA TRP A 184 4.81 2.92 -7.52
C TRP A 184 5.55 1.60 -7.28
N SER A 185 6.74 1.48 -7.84
CA SER A 185 7.59 0.30 -7.78
C SER A 185 8.93 0.60 -7.12
N THR A 186 9.41 -0.34 -6.31
CA THR A 186 10.79 -0.40 -5.85
C THR A 186 11.68 -1.24 -6.78
N VAL A 187 11.18 -1.52 -7.99
CA VAL A 187 11.75 -2.36 -9.05
C VAL A 187 11.92 -3.81 -8.60
N ASP A 188 12.92 -4.06 -7.76
CA ASP A 188 13.29 -5.37 -7.25
C ASP A 188 13.50 -5.41 -5.72
N GLN A 189 13.46 -4.24 -5.05
CA GLN A 189 13.66 -4.13 -3.61
C GLN A 189 12.34 -4.20 -2.82
N LYS A 190 12.46 -4.40 -1.50
CA LYS A 190 11.34 -4.36 -0.55
C LYS A 190 11.05 -2.91 -0.11
N LEU A 191 9.79 -2.52 -0.04
CA LEU A 191 9.35 -1.22 0.51
C LEU A 191 9.06 -1.30 2.02
N HIS A 192 10.06 -0.99 2.85
CA HIS A 192 9.91 -0.95 4.31
C HIS A 192 9.04 0.23 4.79
N ILE A 193 7.81 -0.04 5.23
CA ILE A 193 6.90 0.92 5.88
C ILE A 193 7.01 0.75 7.40
N GLY A 194 7.39 1.82 8.13
CA GLY A 194 7.69 1.75 9.57
C GLY A 194 6.49 1.40 10.47
N SER A 195 5.32 1.96 10.20
CA SER A 195 4.07 1.64 10.88
C SER A 195 2.88 1.95 9.98
N LEU A 196 1.85 1.10 10.00
CA LEU A 196 0.54 1.41 9.43
C LEU A 196 -0.38 1.88 10.57
N ALA A 197 -1.15 2.95 10.34
CA ALA A 197 -2.20 3.35 11.28
C ALA A 197 -3.24 2.24 11.40
N ASP A 198 -3.82 2.08 12.60
CA ASP A 198 -4.83 1.06 12.88
C ASP A 198 -5.99 1.16 11.87
N PHE A 199 -6.33 0.04 11.23
CA PHE A 199 -7.46 -0.04 10.32
C PHE A 199 -8.73 -0.03 11.17
N GLY A 200 -9.24 1.16 11.50
CA GLY A 200 -10.55 1.30 12.12
C GLY A 200 -11.58 0.49 11.32
N ASN A 201 -12.40 -0.30 12.00
CA ASN A 201 -13.39 -1.23 11.42
C ASN A 201 -14.17 -0.60 10.24
N THR A 202 -13.73 -0.83 9.00
CA THR A 202 -14.37 -0.31 7.77
C THR A 202 -15.02 -1.46 7.02
N THR A 203 -16.35 -1.52 7.07
CA THR A 203 -17.17 -2.44 6.26
C THR A 203 -17.27 -2.02 4.79
N GLY A 204 -16.14 -1.65 4.17
CA GLY A 204 -16.07 -1.21 2.78
C GLY A 204 -14.65 -1.29 2.23
N THR A 205 -14.46 -2.22 1.27
CA THR A 205 -13.34 -2.30 0.30
C THR A 205 -11.94 -1.90 0.78
N SER A 206 -11.53 -2.27 1.99
CA SER A 206 -10.16 -2.05 2.48
C SER A 206 -9.36 -3.34 2.28
N GLU A 207 -8.42 -3.34 1.32
CA GLU A 207 -7.42 -4.39 1.19
C GLU A 207 -6.41 -4.26 2.35
N ILE A 208 -6.28 -5.30 3.18
CA ILE A 208 -5.28 -5.32 4.26
C ILE A 208 -3.94 -5.80 3.69
N LEU A 209 -2.90 -4.97 3.79
CA LEU A 209 -1.51 -5.38 3.62
C LEU A 209 -0.98 -6.00 4.93
N LEU A 210 -0.71 -7.31 4.96
CA LEU A 210 -0.02 -8.04 6.04
C LEU A 210 1.28 -8.63 5.45
N HIS A 211 2.52 -8.56 5.96
CA HIS A 211 3.06 -8.58 7.33
C HIS A 211 4.56 -8.10 7.35
N THR A 212 5.17 -8.09 8.53
CA THR A 212 6.42 -7.45 9.01
C THR A 212 7.71 -7.73 8.22
N SER A 213 7.87 -7.09 7.07
CA SER A 213 9.17 -6.57 6.61
C SER A 213 9.04 -5.64 5.40
N GLY A 214 7.88 -5.02 5.17
CA GLY A 214 7.73 -4.09 4.05
C GLY A 214 7.73 -4.71 2.65
N GLU A 215 7.02 -5.80 2.43
CA GLU A 215 6.68 -6.22 1.07
C GLU A 215 5.18 -6.37 0.95
N VAL A 216 4.60 -5.73 -0.07
CA VAL A 216 3.24 -5.98 -0.51
C VAL A 216 3.23 -7.28 -1.30
N LYS A 217 3.12 -8.41 -0.61
CA LYS A 217 2.93 -9.72 -1.26
C LYS A 217 1.47 -10.13 -1.12
N LYS A 218 0.86 -10.44 -2.26
CA LYS A 218 -0.39 -11.20 -2.44
C LYS A 218 -0.71 -12.06 -1.20
N LEU A 219 -1.91 -11.90 -0.63
CA LEU A 219 -2.38 -12.68 0.50
C LEU A 219 -2.36 -14.19 0.16
N ASP A 220 -1.33 -14.91 0.59
CA ASP A 220 -1.35 -16.37 0.59
C ASP A 220 -2.15 -16.81 1.83
N ILE A 221 -3.38 -17.23 1.58
CA ILE A 221 -4.38 -17.61 2.58
C ILE A 221 -3.86 -18.74 3.49
N SER A 222 -2.76 -19.44 3.16
CA SER A 222 -2.12 -20.42 4.04
C SER A 222 -1.48 -19.83 5.31
N THR A 223 -1.18 -18.53 5.36
CA THR A 223 -0.47 -17.88 6.50
C THR A 223 -1.27 -16.77 7.20
N ALA A 224 -2.36 -16.27 6.60
CA ALA A 224 -3.21 -15.18 7.11
C ALA A 224 -4.09 -15.55 8.33
N LEU A 225 -3.78 -16.68 8.93
CA LEU A 225 -4.76 -17.49 9.61
C LEU A 225 -4.54 -17.58 11.12
N ALA A 226 -3.38 -17.08 11.54
CA ALA A 226 -3.16 -16.61 12.89
C ALA A 226 -3.86 -15.26 13.19
N VAL A 227 -4.32 -14.50 12.18
CA VAL A 227 -4.81 -13.11 12.35
C VAL A 227 -6.33 -12.98 12.24
N LEU A 228 -7.05 -13.95 11.65
CA LEU A 228 -8.52 -14.03 11.80
C LEU A 228 -8.87 -14.52 13.22
N GLN A 229 -8.81 -13.61 14.19
CA GLN A 229 -9.38 -13.82 15.51
C GLN A 229 -10.90 -13.61 15.43
N PHE A 230 -11.68 -14.69 15.38
CA PHE A 230 -13.11 -14.62 15.71
C PHE A 230 -13.20 -14.35 17.22
N VAL A 231 -13.30 -13.07 17.60
CA VAL A 231 -13.47 -12.68 19.00
C VAL A 231 -14.83 -13.18 19.48
N GLY A 232 -14.81 -14.30 20.20
CA GLY A 232 -15.97 -14.97 20.77
C GLY A 232 -15.56 -16.01 21.82
N ASN A 233 -14.89 -15.54 22.87
CA ASN A 233 -14.67 -16.20 24.18
C ASN A 233 -14.12 -17.66 24.19
N SER A 234 -12.81 -17.73 24.52
CA SER A 234 -12.00 -18.85 25.03
C SER A 234 -11.75 -20.07 24.13
N GLY A 235 -10.74 -19.95 23.27
CA GLY A 235 -10.07 -21.07 22.59
C GLY A 235 -9.27 -20.54 21.41
N THR A 236 -7.96 -20.75 21.39
CA THR A 236 -7.12 -20.44 20.22
C THR A 236 -7.50 -21.42 19.10
N GLU A 237 -7.55 -21.03 17.81
CA GLU A 237 -7.00 -21.83 16.67
C GLU A 237 -7.31 -21.32 15.24
N SER A 238 -6.51 -21.85 14.29
CA SER A 238 -6.25 -21.39 12.91
C SER A 238 -6.75 -22.41 11.86
N ILE A 239 -7.55 -21.96 10.88
CA ILE A 239 -8.03 -22.62 9.62
C ILE A 239 -6.96 -22.81 8.49
N GLY A 240 -5.88 -23.57 8.66
CA GLY A 240 -4.96 -23.86 7.53
C GLY A 240 -5.55 -24.87 6.53
N GLN A 241 -5.73 -24.49 5.25
CA GLN A 241 -5.99 -25.23 3.97
C GLN A 241 -6.42 -26.73 3.91
N THR A 242 -7.00 -27.29 4.97
CA THR A 242 -7.66 -28.61 4.99
C THR A 242 -8.77 -28.50 6.04
N ALA A 243 -9.72 -27.62 5.72
CA ALA A 243 -10.61 -26.95 6.65
C ALA A 243 -11.68 -27.89 7.25
N TYR A 244 -11.32 -28.59 8.32
CA TYR A 244 -12.28 -29.10 9.28
C TYR A 244 -12.69 -27.97 10.24
N LEU A 245 -13.98 -27.60 10.26
CA LEU A 245 -14.52 -26.83 11.39
C LEU A 245 -14.64 -27.78 12.58
N THR A 246 -13.64 -27.81 13.46
CA THR A 246 -13.69 -28.64 14.67
C THR A 246 -14.33 -27.86 15.80
N ILE A 247 -15.63 -28.05 16.04
CA ILE A 247 -16.28 -27.60 17.28
C ILE A 247 -16.07 -28.72 18.31
N GLN A 248 -15.04 -28.59 19.14
CA GLN A 248 -14.82 -29.50 20.27
C GLN A 248 -15.65 -29.04 21.47
N GLY A 249 -16.79 -29.67 21.67
CA GLY A 249 -17.40 -29.80 23.00
C GLY A 249 -17.05 -31.18 23.57
N ASP A 250 -16.99 -31.30 24.90
CA ASP A 250 -16.76 -32.58 25.59
C ASP A 250 -17.78 -33.64 25.09
N GLY A 251 -17.34 -34.53 24.20
CA GLY A 251 -18.14 -35.62 23.63
C GLY A 251 -18.90 -35.37 22.32
N THR A 252 -18.73 -34.25 21.60
CA THR A 252 -19.36 -34.06 20.28
C THR A 252 -18.40 -33.36 19.32
N THR A 253 -18.05 -34.03 18.22
CA THR A 253 -17.24 -33.44 17.14
C THR A 253 -18.13 -33.25 15.92
N ILE A 254 -18.26 -32.00 15.48
CA ILE A 254 -18.82 -31.66 14.18
C ILE A 254 -17.64 -31.66 13.21
N THR A 255 -17.71 -32.45 12.14
CA THR A 255 -16.68 -32.55 11.10
C THR A 255 -17.33 -32.26 9.76
N THR A 256 -16.93 -31.18 9.08
CA THR A 256 -17.31 -30.95 7.69
C THR A 256 -16.28 -31.60 6.78
N ASP A 257 -16.68 -32.65 6.06
CA ASP A 257 -15.82 -33.26 5.04
C ASP A 257 -15.87 -32.40 3.77
N ALA A 258 -14.76 -31.72 3.50
CA ALA A 258 -14.61 -30.86 2.32
C ALA A 258 -14.80 -31.61 0.99
N SER A 259 -14.69 -32.94 0.97
CA SER A 259 -14.86 -33.74 -0.26
C SER A 259 -16.32 -34.13 -0.56
N SER A 260 -17.19 -34.11 0.44
CA SER A 260 -18.53 -34.72 0.34
C SER A 260 -19.69 -33.71 0.39
N ASN A 261 -19.40 -32.41 0.50
CA ASN A 261 -20.42 -31.36 0.64
C ASN A 261 -21.43 -31.63 1.78
N SER A 262 -21.00 -32.38 2.80
CA SER A 262 -21.84 -32.95 3.85
C SER A 262 -21.30 -32.57 5.23
N LEU A 263 -22.21 -32.20 6.12
CA LEU A 263 -21.96 -31.98 7.54
C LEU A 263 -22.03 -33.32 8.25
N VAL A 264 -20.89 -33.84 8.73
CA VAL A 264 -20.84 -35.08 9.52
C VAL A 264 -20.89 -34.71 11.00
N ILE A 265 -21.94 -35.13 11.68
CA ILE A 265 -22.06 -35.01 13.14
C ILE A 265 -21.73 -36.39 13.71
N SER A 266 -20.56 -36.52 14.33
CA SER A 266 -20.18 -37.75 15.04
C SER A 266 -20.54 -37.61 16.51
N ILE A 267 -21.56 -38.37 16.92
CA ILE A 267 -21.92 -38.61 18.32
C ILE A 267 -21.33 -39.97 18.67
N ALA A 268 -20.64 -40.08 19.81
CA ALA A 268 -20.12 -41.36 20.26
C ALA A 268 -21.28 -42.35 20.50
N ASP A 269 -21.03 -43.65 20.32
CA ASP A 269 -21.93 -44.67 20.82
C ASP A 269 -21.99 -44.61 22.34
N SER A 270 -23.16 -44.88 22.92
CA SER A 270 -23.28 -44.94 24.37
C SER A 270 -22.48 -46.10 24.94
N SER A 271 -21.84 -45.89 26.09
CA SER A 271 -21.26 -46.96 26.90
C SER A 271 -21.48 -46.67 28.39
N GLU A 272 -21.06 -47.58 29.26
CA GLU A 272 -21.13 -47.36 30.71
C GLU A 272 -20.35 -46.12 31.19
N THR A 273 -19.38 -45.66 30.40
CA THR A 273 -18.51 -44.51 30.73
C THR A 273 -18.70 -43.31 29.82
N VAL A 274 -19.46 -43.46 28.73
CA VAL A 274 -19.62 -42.42 27.70
C VAL A 274 -21.10 -42.22 27.40
N LYS A 275 -21.58 -40.99 27.56
CA LYS A 275 -22.90 -40.61 27.06
C LYS A 275 -22.85 -40.59 25.53
N GLY A 276 -23.78 -41.25 24.88
CA GLY A 276 -23.77 -41.40 23.43
C GLY A 276 -25.13 -41.75 22.84
N ALA A 277 -25.18 -41.96 21.53
CA ALA A 277 -26.36 -42.40 20.82
C ALA A 277 -26.64 -43.90 21.10
N VAL A 278 -27.92 -44.27 21.07
CA VAL A 278 -28.42 -45.65 21.14
C VAL A 278 -29.36 -45.91 19.98
N GLU A 279 -29.33 -47.13 19.44
CA GLU A 279 -30.38 -47.63 18.55
C GLU A 279 -31.53 -48.21 19.39
N LEU A 280 -32.79 -48.05 18.94
CA LEU A 280 -33.96 -48.61 19.62
C LEU A 280 -34.17 -50.06 19.19
N ALA A 281 -34.35 -50.96 20.16
CA ALA A 281 -34.69 -52.36 19.90
C ALA A 281 -36.13 -52.50 19.37
N THR A 282 -36.32 -53.43 18.43
CA THR A 282 -37.65 -53.83 17.96
C THR A 282 -38.38 -54.68 19.02
N THR A 283 -39.70 -54.78 18.95
CA THR A 283 -40.48 -55.60 19.91
C THR A 283 -40.07 -57.07 19.90
N ALA A 284 -39.71 -57.63 18.75
CA ALA A 284 -39.23 -59.01 18.64
C ALA A 284 -37.87 -59.24 19.32
N GLU A 285 -36.94 -58.30 19.16
CA GLU A 285 -35.65 -58.34 19.85
C GLU A 285 -35.84 -58.21 21.37
N VAL A 286 -36.77 -57.36 21.81
CA VAL A 286 -37.09 -57.17 23.23
C VAL A 286 -37.75 -58.41 23.85
N ILE A 287 -38.65 -59.09 23.14
CA ILE A 287 -39.24 -60.37 23.60
C ILE A 287 -38.15 -61.45 23.71
N THR A 288 -37.24 -61.51 22.74
CA THR A 288 -36.11 -62.46 22.75
C THR A 288 -35.13 -62.19 23.90
N GLY A 289 -34.91 -60.92 24.23
CA GLY A 289 -34.18 -60.50 25.44
C GLY A 289 -32.66 -60.75 25.42
N THR A 290 -32.04 -60.87 24.25
CA THR A 290 -30.60 -61.19 24.11
C THR A 290 -29.73 -60.00 23.70
N ASP A 291 -30.33 -58.88 23.28
CA ASP A 291 -29.61 -57.66 22.85
C ASP A 291 -29.12 -56.85 24.05
N THR A 292 -27.82 -56.57 24.11
CA THR A 292 -27.17 -55.81 25.20
C THR A 292 -26.75 -54.40 24.79
N VAL A 293 -27.03 -53.98 23.55
CA VAL A 293 -26.52 -52.74 22.94
C VAL A 293 -27.65 -51.73 22.75
N ARG A 294 -28.87 -52.19 22.41
CA ARG A 294 -29.99 -51.32 22.06
C ARG A 294 -30.83 -50.91 23.26
N ALA A 295 -31.42 -49.72 23.18
CA ALA A 295 -32.35 -49.22 24.18
C ALA A 295 -33.77 -49.75 23.93
N VAL A 296 -34.48 -50.06 25.02
CA VAL A 296 -35.85 -50.57 24.98
C VAL A 296 -36.84 -49.41 25.14
N THR A 297 -37.93 -49.43 24.35
CA THR A 297 -39.03 -48.46 24.49
C THR A 297 -40.09 -48.99 25.48
N PRO A 298 -40.95 -48.14 26.06
CA PRO A 298 -42.06 -48.60 26.91
C PRO A 298 -42.95 -49.65 26.24
N ALA A 299 -43.19 -49.54 24.92
CA ALA A 299 -43.93 -50.54 24.16
C ALA A 299 -43.19 -51.88 24.05
N GLY A 300 -41.86 -51.86 23.97
CA GLY A 300 -41.05 -53.08 24.02
C GLY A 300 -41.12 -53.76 25.39
N VAL A 301 -41.04 -52.98 26.49
CA VAL A 301 -41.18 -53.53 27.85
C VAL A 301 -42.54 -54.22 28.03
N GLU A 302 -43.62 -53.58 27.59
CA GLU A 302 -44.96 -54.17 27.62
C GLU A 302 -45.01 -55.47 26.80
N ALA A 303 -44.43 -55.48 25.59
CA ALA A 303 -44.41 -56.67 24.75
C ALA A 303 -43.64 -57.85 25.37
N HIS A 304 -42.51 -57.59 26.03
CA HIS A 304 -41.79 -58.63 26.78
C HIS A 304 -42.59 -59.11 27.98
N TYR A 305 -43.23 -58.19 28.72
CA TYR A 305 -44.09 -58.54 29.84
C TYR A 305 -45.26 -59.43 29.40
N ASP A 306 -45.98 -59.04 28.34
CA ASP A 306 -47.09 -59.82 27.81
C ASP A 306 -46.63 -61.19 27.28
N ALA A 307 -45.45 -61.27 26.65
CA ALA A 307 -44.89 -62.54 26.18
C ALA A 307 -44.56 -63.54 27.31
N LYS A 308 -44.50 -63.08 28.57
CA LYS A 308 -44.24 -63.92 29.75
C LYS A 308 -45.52 -64.31 30.50
N ASN A 309 -46.69 -63.90 30.00
CA ASN A 309 -47.98 -64.09 30.65
C ASN A 309 -49.04 -64.62 29.68
N PHE A 310 -49.85 -65.55 30.16
CA PHE A 310 -51.02 -66.04 29.44
C PHE A 310 -52.25 -65.99 30.35
N ALA A 311 -53.40 -65.69 29.77
CA ALA A 311 -54.67 -65.79 30.47
C ALA A 311 -55.78 -66.27 29.52
N GLY A 312 -56.52 -67.29 29.95
CA GLY A 312 -57.57 -67.93 29.15
C GLY A 312 -58.81 -68.25 29.97
N ASP A 313 -59.96 -68.31 29.31
CA ASP A 313 -61.20 -68.82 29.94
C ASP A 313 -61.21 -70.36 29.88
N VAL A 314 -61.77 -70.99 30.91
CA VAL A 314 -61.80 -72.45 31.07
C VAL A 314 -63.22 -72.91 31.38
N GLY A 315 -63.64 -73.96 30.69
CA GLY A 315 -64.93 -74.62 30.88
C GLY A 315 -65.76 -74.66 29.60
N ASP A 316 -66.39 -75.80 29.36
CA ASP A 316 -67.29 -76.06 28.22
C ASP A 316 -68.63 -76.69 28.65
N GLY A 317 -68.81 -76.96 29.95
CA GLY A 317 -69.97 -77.64 30.52
C GLY A 317 -69.93 -79.17 30.48
N SER A 318 -68.86 -79.79 29.98
CA SER A 318 -68.82 -81.25 29.77
C SER A 318 -67.48 -81.94 30.09
N ALA A 319 -66.34 -81.35 29.73
CA ALA A 319 -65.03 -81.93 29.97
C ALA A 319 -64.57 -81.68 31.42
N THR A 320 -63.80 -82.62 31.97
CA THR A 320 -63.11 -82.46 33.27
C THR A 320 -61.61 -82.22 33.11
N SER A 321 -61.10 -82.25 31.87
CA SER A 321 -59.69 -82.03 31.55
C SER A 321 -59.59 -81.02 30.41
N TYR A 322 -58.75 -80.00 30.60
CA TYR A 322 -58.54 -78.92 29.63
C TYR A 322 -57.04 -78.70 29.42
N ALA A 323 -56.58 -78.91 28.19
CA ALA A 323 -55.25 -78.51 27.76
C ALA A 323 -55.24 -77.00 27.49
N ILE A 324 -54.43 -76.27 28.24
CA ILE A 324 -54.24 -74.82 28.15
C ILE A 324 -52.90 -74.56 27.50
N THR A 325 -52.92 -74.22 26.21
CA THR A 325 -51.74 -73.80 25.47
C THR A 325 -51.41 -72.33 25.81
N HIS A 326 -50.31 -72.12 26.52
CA HIS A 326 -49.83 -70.82 26.96
C HIS A 326 -48.65 -70.27 26.13
N SER A 327 -47.96 -71.12 25.35
CA SER A 327 -46.86 -70.70 24.45
C SER A 327 -45.74 -69.93 25.15
N LEU A 328 -45.37 -70.32 26.37
CA LEU A 328 -44.33 -69.65 27.15
C LEU A 328 -42.95 -70.33 27.01
N GLU A 329 -42.86 -71.42 26.24
CA GLU A 329 -41.65 -72.18 25.95
C GLU A 329 -40.88 -72.63 27.22
N THR A 330 -41.59 -72.84 28.34
CA THR A 330 -41.00 -73.28 29.61
C THR A 330 -41.98 -74.10 30.45
N LEU A 331 -41.45 -75.08 31.19
CA LEU A 331 -42.20 -75.81 32.23
C LEU A 331 -42.28 -75.02 33.54
N ASP A 332 -41.39 -74.04 33.74
CA ASP A 332 -41.30 -73.23 34.94
C ASP A 332 -42.35 -72.11 34.91
N VAL A 333 -43.60 -72.55 35.09
CA VAL A 333 -44.78 -71.68 35.13
C VAL A 333 -45.47 -71.73 36.48
N ILE A 334 -46.02 -70.59 36.89
CA ILE A 334 -47.03 -70.50 37.96
C ILE A 334 -48.41 -70.52 37.28
N VAL A 335 -49.28 -71.41 37.73
CA VAL A 335 -50.66 -71.53 37.26
C VAL A 335 -51.60 -71.19 38.40
N GLN A 336 -52.50 -70.24 38.16
CA GLN A 336 -53.57 -69.89 39.08
C GLN A 336 -54.91 -69.97 38.34
N VAL A 337 -55.88 -70.64 38.94
CA VAL A 337 -57.25 -70.70 38.43
C VAL A 337 -58.15 -69.97 39.40
N TYR A 338 -59.06 -69.14 38.90
CA TYR A 338 -60.10 -68.52 39.71
C TYR A 338 -61.47 -68.62 39.05
N GLU A 339 -62.51 -68.67 39.88
CA GLU A 339 -63.90 -68.65 39.42
C GLU A 339 -64.29 -67.22 39.04
N LYS A 340 -64.75 -67.01 37.81
CA LYS A 340 -65.07 -65.65 37.33
C LYS A 340 -66.26 -65.02 38.05
N SER A 341 -67.19 -65.84 38.55
CA SER A 341 -68.40 -65.37 39.24
C SER A 341 -68.09 -64.80 40.63
N SER A 342 -67.14 -65.41 41.35
CA SER A 342 -66.86 -65.14 42.76
C SER A 342 -65.50 -64.50 43.00
N GLY A 343 -64.58 -64.61 42.04
CA GLY A 343 -63.17 -64.23 42.19
C GLY A 343 -62.36 -65.19 43.08
N ALA A 344 -62.97 -66.28 43.58
CA ALA A 344 -62.30 -67.22 44.45
C ALA A 344 -61.25 -68.03 43.68
N THR A 345 -60.07 -68.21 44.28
CA THR A 345 -59.06 -69.12 43.74
C THR A 345 -59.55 -70.56 43.87
N VAL A 346 -59.40 -71.32 42.78
CA VAL A 346 -59.82 -72.71 42.67
C VAL A 346 -58.59 -73.57 42.55
N PHE A 347 -58.53 -74.60 43.38
CA PHE A 347 -57.48 -75.60 43.31
C PHE A 347 -57.94 -76.74 42.41
N THR A 348 -57.15 -76.97 41.37
CA THR A 348 -57.30 -78.09 40.44
C THR A 348 -55.99 -78.84 40.45
N ASP A 349 -55.99 -80.08 39.97
CA ASP A 349 -54.73 -80.69 39.60
C ASP A 349 -54.22 -79.98 38.34
N VAL A 350 -52.93 -79.62 38.34
CA VAL A 350 -52.25 -78.95 37.23
C VAL A 350 -51.09 -79.82 36.80
N GLU A 351 -51.17 -80.34 35.59
CA GLU A 351 -50.11 -81.11 34.96
C GLU A 351 -49.37 -80.24 33.95
N ARG A 352 -48.03 -80.22 34.00
CA ARG A 352 -47.20 -79.54 33.01
C ARG A 352 -46.91 -80.53 31.89
N THR A 353 -47.74 -80.51 30.86
CA THR A 353 -47.75 -81.53 29.79
C THR A 353 -46.53 -81.40 28.89
N ASP A 354 -46.18 -80.15 28.53
CA ASP A 354 -44.99 -79.78 27.77
C ASP A 354 -44.66 -78.30 28.05
N THR A 355 -43.65 -77.75 27.35
CA THR A 355 -43.17 -76.38 27.55
C THR A 355 -44.18 -75.30 27.16
N ASP A 356 -45.23 -75.62 26.42
CA ASP A 356 -46.22 -74.66 25.95
C ASP A 356 -47.62 -74.95 26.45
N THR A 357 -47.83 -76.05 27.18
CA THR A 357 -49.16 -76.52 27.57
C THR A 357 -49.20 -77.04 29.00
N VAL A 358 -50.17 -76.55 29.77
CA VAL A 358 -50.57 -77.13 31.06
C VAL A 358 -51.96 -77.77 30.94
N THR A 359 -52.18 -78.91 31.58
CA THR A 359 -53.50 -79.55 31.65
C THR A 359 -54.12 -79.29 33.01
N LEU A 360 -55.32 -78.71 33.02
CA LEU A 360 -56.12 -78.52 34.23
C LEU A 360 -57.12 -79.67 34.36
N ILE A 361 -57.11 -80.34 35.50
CA ILE A 361 -58.02 -81.47 35.79
C ILE A 361 -58.94 -81.09 36.95
N PHE A 362 -60.25 -81.09 36.67
CA PHE A 362 -61.30 -80.75 37.61
C PHE A 362 -62.05 -82.00 38.10
N ALA A 363 -62.46 -82.00 39.36
CA ALA A 363 -63.29 -83.06 39.92
C ALA A 363 -64.73 -83.09 39.34
N SER A 364 -65.19 -81.97 38.76
CA SER A 364 -66.49 -81.82 38.10
C SER A 364 -66.35 -80.89 36.90
N ALA A 365 -67.10 -81.16 35.83
CA ALA A 365 -67.02 -80.39 34.60
C ALA A 365 -67.41 -78.92 34.84
N PRO A 366 -66.49 -77.96 34.67
CA PRO A 366 -66.81 -76.54 34.73
C PRO A 366 -67.89 -76.15 33.73
N ALA A 367 -68.82 -75.28 34.12
CA ALA A 367 -69.72 -74.63 33.17
C ALA A 367 -68.94 -73.79 32.15
N SER A 368 -69.55 -73.48 31.02
CA SER A 368 -68.88 -72.76 29.92
C SER A 368 -68.26 -71.44 30.40
N ASN A 369 -66.95 -71.29 30.20
CA ASN A 369 -66.14 -70.14 30.62
C ASN A 369 -66.32 -69.75 32.10
N ALA A 370 -66.58 -70.71 33.00
CA ALA A 370 -66.82 -70.44 34.42
C ALA A 370 -65.54 -70.01 35.17
N TYR A 371 -64.38 -70.48 34.72
CA TYR A 371 -63.09 -70.19 35.32
C TYR A 371 -62.19 -69.38 34.39
N ARG A 372 -61.21 -68.69 34.96
CA ARG A 372 -60.10 -68.07 34.25
C ARG A 372 -58.80 -68.69 34.76
N VAL A 373 -57.94 -69.11 33.84
CA VAL A 373 -56.58 -69.53 34.14
C VAL A 373 -55.63 -68.38 33.86
N LEU A 374 -54.68 -68.17 34.77
CA LEU A 374 -53.55 -67.26 34.65
C LEU A 374 -52.28 -68.10 34.69
N VAL A 375 -51.41 -67.94 33.70
CA VAL A 375 -50.13 -68.64 33.61
C VAL A 375 -49.03 -67.59 33.43
N THR A 376 -47.98 -67.65 34.24
CA THR A 376 -46.83 -66.76 34.12
C THR A 376 -45.54 -67.56 34.21
N SER A 377 -44.56 -67.27 33.35
CA SER A 377 -43.24 -67.89 33.40
C SER A 377 -42.41 -67.25 34.51
N VAL A 378 -41.63 -68.05 35.25
CA VAL A 378 -40.79 -67.56 36.37
C VAL A 378 -39.28 -67.72 36.15
N ALA A 379 -38.87 -68.01 34.92
CA ALA A 379 -37.47 -68.20 34.52
C ALA A 379 -36.87 -66.97 33.84
#